data_AF-A0AAU1S2Z7-F1
#
_entry.id   AF-A0AAU1S2Z7-F1
#
_cell.length_a   1.000
_cell.length_b   1.000
_cell.length_c   1.000
_cell.angle_alpha   90.00
_cell.angle_beta   90.00
_cell.angle_gamma   90.00
#
_symmetry.space_group_name_H-M   'P 1'
#
loop_
_entity.id
_entity.type
_entity.pdbx_description
1 polymer ?
#
loop_
_entity_poly.entity_id
_entity_poly.type
_entity_poly.pdbx_seq_one_letter_code
_entity_poly.pdbx_strand_id
1 'polypeptide(L)'
;MATRAVARRSSTTGGSSRASSVRAVGGEIADRDLVGMYLDEIARTPLLDAAKEVELSQAVEAGVFARQVLDGVVESKAGGATREELEALVAEGERAKDIFIRSNLRLVVAVARRYPRAGLPLLDLIQEGNAGLVRAVEKFDYAKGFKFSTYATWWIRQAITRSIADQSRTIRLPVHLVEELGRIRRVQREFNREHGREPEHAEIAAELDSTPTRVGDVLDWARDPVSLNMSVDDEGETQFGDLLEDTSAVSPEQSVMTLLRSEELEDLIGKLDNRTASIIRMRYGIEDGRERTLTEVGKQHGLTRERIRQIEKHALLELKRMAHDTGFDAAA
;
A
#
# COMPACT_ATOMS: atom_id res chain seq x y z
N MET A 1 42.81 -46.10 6.24
CA MET A 1 42.90 -46.31 7.69
C MET A 1 41.65 -45.75 8.33
N ALA A 2 40.85 -46.62 8.92
CA ALA A 2 39.62 -46.31 9.62
C ALA A 2 39.90 -46.33 11.12
N THR A 3 39.38 -45.37 11.87
CA THR A 3 39.15 -45.50 13.33
C THR A 3 37.95 -44.66 13.76
N ARG A 4 36.81 -45.32 13.57
CA ARG A 4 35.63 -45.41 14.42
C ARG A 4 35.89 -45.04 15.91
N ALA A 5 35.08 -44.14 16.46
CA ALA A 5 34.80 -44.10 17.90
C ALA A 5 33.27 -44.03 18.11
N VAL A 6 32.76 -45.08 18.74
CA VAL A 6 31.37 -45.31 19.13
C VAL A 6 31.33 -45.23 20.65
N ALA A 7 30.37 -44.48 21.20
CA ALA A 7 29.62 -44.77 22.44
C ALA A 7 28.79 -43.54 22.83
N ARG A 8 27.61 -43.61 23.44
CA ARG A 8 26.55 -44.61 23.57
C ARG A 8 25.38 -43.82 24.17
N ARG A 9 24.15 -44.08 23.74
CA ARG A 9 22.92 -43.46 24.29
C ARG A 9 22.66 -43.94 25.72
N SER A 10 22.08 -43.06 26.53
CA SER A 10 20.96 -43.42 27.40
C SER A 10 19.99 -42.24 27.54
N SER A 11 18.73 -42.57 27.25
CA SER A 11 17.50 -41.79 27.30
C SER A 11 17.15 -41.26 28.70
N THR A 12 16.52 -40.08 28.77
CA THR A 12 15.20 -39.94 29.41
C THR A 12 14.51 -38.60 29.06
N THR A 13 13.32 -38.73 28.48
CA THR A 13 12.10 -37.92 28.67
C THR A 13 12.13 -36.39 28.56
N GLY A 14 11.44 -35.92 27.51
CA GLY A 14 10.15 -35.25 27.71
C GLY A 14 10.19 -33.74 27.93
N GLY A 15 10.12 -32.98 26.83
CA GLY A 15 9.83 -31.55 26.84
C GLY A 15 9.38 -31.10 25.46
N SER A 16 8.08 -31.14 25.21
CA SER A 16 7.45 -30.66 23.97
C SER A 16 7.55 -29.15 23.88
N SER A 17 8.29 -28.63 22.90
CA SER A 17 8.15 -27.25 22.41
C SER A 17 7.94 -27.23 20.89
N ARG A 18 6.89 -27.91 20.42
CA ARG A 18 6.26 -27.56 19.13
C ARG A 18 5.30 -26.41 19.36
N ALA A 19 5.80 -25.18 19.32
CA ALA A 19 4.96 -23.99 19.44
C ALA A 19 5.50 -22.80 18.64
N SER A 20 5.51 -22.89 17.31
CA SER A 20 5.57 -21.69 16.44
C SER A 20 5.29 -21.92 14.94
N SER A 21 4.61 -22.99 14.52
CA SER A 21 4.19 -23.15 13.10
C SER A 21 2.69 -23.36 12.88
N VAL A 22 1.88 -23.36 13.94
CA VAL A 22 0.45 -23.73 13.84
C VAL A 22 -0.42 -22.61 13.23
N ARG A 23 0.00 -21.33 13.28
CA ARG A 23 -0.83 -20.22 12.78
C ARG A 23 -0.79 -20.02 11.26
N ALA A 24 0.34 -20.23 10.59
CA ALA A 24 0.41 -20.10 9.12
C ALA A 24 -0.35 -21.25 8.43
N VAL A 25 -0.26 -22.46 8.98
CA VAL A 25 -0.91 -23.65 8.44
C VAL A 25 -2.45 -23.58 8.57
N GLY A 26 -2.98 -22.96 9.64
CA GLY A 26 -4.42 -22.81 9.81
C GLY A 26 -5.09 -21.90 8.75
N GLY A 27 -4.42 -20.82 8.36
CA GLY A 27 -4.90 -19.90 7.32
C GLY A 27 -4.90 -20.54 5.93
N GLU A 28 -3.83 -21.23 5.56
CA GLU A 28 -3.74 -21.92 4.25
C GLU A 28 -4.73 -23.08 4.12
N ILE A 29 -5.05 -23.78 5.21
CA ILE A 29 -6.04 -24.87 5.19
C ILE A 29 -7.46 -24.30 5.04
N ALA A 30 -7.79 -23.21 5.75
CA ALA A 30 -9.08 -22.53 5.60
C ALA A 30 -9.25 -21.95 4.19
N ASP A 31 -8.21 -21.34 3.62
CA ASP A 31 -8.25 -20.78 2.27
C ASP A 31 -8.42 -21.87 1.20
N ARG A 32 -7.79 -23.04 1.38
CA ARG A 32 -8.02 -24.21 0.51
C ARG A 32 -9.46 -24.73 0.58
N ASP A 33 -10.09 -24.67 1.75
CA ASP A 33 -11.49 -25.07 1.94
C ASP A 33 -12.44 -24.07 1.25
N LEU A 34 -12.17 -22.77 1.38
CA LEU A 34 -12.93 -21.71 0.70
C LEU A 34 -12.86 -21.80 -0.83
N VAL A 35 -11.67 -22.05 -1.38
CA VAL A 35 -11.50 -22.29 -2.82
C VAL A 35 -12.30 -23.52 -3.25
N GLY A 36 -12.26 -24.61 -2.48
CA GLY A 36 -13.03 -25.82 -2.76
C GLY A 36 -14.54 -25.56 -2.81
N MET A 37 -15.08 -24.89 -1.78
CA MET A 37 -16.50 -24.51 -1.72
C MET A 37 -16.93 -23.66 -2.92
N TYR A 38 -16.12 -22.68 -3.30
CA TYR A 38 -16.39 -21.85 -4.47
C TYR A 38 -16.38 -22.67 -5.77
N LEU A 39 -15.42 -23.57 -5.95
CA LEU A 39 -15.34 -24.44 -7.12
C LEU A 39 -16.55 -25.37 -7.24
N ASP A 40 -17.02 -25.91 -6.11
CA ASP A 40 -18.22 -26.76 -6.06
C ASP A 40 -19.49 -25.97 -6.41
N GLU A 41 -19.61 -24.71 -5.97
CA GLU A 41 -20.74 -23.86 -6.31
C GLU A 41 -20.80 -23.54 -7.80
N ILE A 42 -19.68 -23.09 -8.40
CA ILE A 42 -19.65 -22.74 -9.82
C ILE A 42 -19.80 -23.96 -10.73
N ALA A 43 -19.45 -25.16 -10.25
CA ALA A 43 -19.60 -26.40 -10.99
C ALA A 43 -21.07 -26.84 -11.15
N ARG A 44 -21.97 -26.38 -10.28
CA ARG A 44 -23.42 -26.68 -10.35
C ARG A 44 -24.10 -26.03 -11.55
N THR A 45 -23.54 -24.93 -12.06
CA THR A 45 -24.13 -24.22 -13.20
C THR A 45 -23.65 -24.84 -14.51
N PRO A 46 -24.56 -25.24 -15.42
CA PRO A 46 -24.18 -25.84 -16.69
C PRO A 46 -23.48 -24.85 -17.62
N LEU A 47 -22.60 -25.37 -18.48
CA LEU A 47 -21.96 -24.60 -19.54
C LEU A 47 -22.96 -24.28 -20.66
N LEU A 48 -22.78 -23.12 -21.28
CA LEU A 48 -23.60 -22.69 -22.41
C LEU A 48 -23.05 -23.21 -23.73
N ASP A 49 -23.94 -23.48 -24.68
CA ASP A 49 -23.59 -23.65 -26.09
C ASP A 49 -23.66 -22.30 -26.83
N ALA A 50 -23.29 -22.29 -28.12
CA ALA A 50 -23.33 -21.06 -28.92
C ALA A 50 -24.76 -20.50 -29.08
N ALA A 51 -25.77 -21.38 -29.17
CA ALA A 51 -27.15 -20.93 -29.37
C ALA A 51 -27.67 -20.22 -28.12
N LYS A 52 -27.39 -20.78 -26.94
CA LYS A 52 -27.77 -20.21 -25.64
C LYS A 52 -27.01 -18.93 -25.32
N GLU A 53 -25.74 -18.82 -25.71
CA GLU A 53 -24.98 -17.56 -25.62
C GLU A 53 -25.71 -16.43 -26.37
N VAL A 54 -26.20 -16.70 -27.58
CA VAL A 54 -26.95 -15.71 -28.39
C VAL A 54 -28.30 -15.39 -27.75
N GLU A 55 -29.06 -16.39 -27.32
CA GLU A 55 -30.37 -16.21 -26.69
C GLU A 55 -30.28 -15.34 -25.43
N LEU A 56 -29.32 -15.65 -24.54
CA LEU A 56 -29.10 -14.87 -23.33
C LEU A 56 -28.64 -13.45 -23.65
N SER A 57 -27.79 -13.26 -24.65
CA SER A 57 -27.35 -11.92 -25.08
C SER A 57 -28.53 -11.07 -25.56
N GLN A 58 -29.43 -11.65 -26.36
CA GLN A 58 -30.63 -10.96 -26.84
C GLN A 58 -31.58 -10.59 -25.69
N ALA A 59 -31.78 -11.48 -24.72
CA ALA A 59 -32.59 -11.20 -23.53
C ALA A 59 -31.98 -10.07 -22.68
N VAL A 60 -30.66 -10.05 -22.52
CA VAL A 60 -29.95 -8.98 -21.81
C VAL A 60 -30.13 -7.64 -22.53
N GLU A 61 -29.91 -7.59 -23.84
CA GLU A 61 -30.09 -6.36 -24.63
C GLU A 61 -31.53 -5.86 -24.59
N ALA A 62 -32.51 -6.77 -24.72
CA ALA A 62 -33.93 -6.43 -24.61
C ALA A 62 -34.27 -5.84 -23.23
N GLY A 63 -33.74 -6.41 -22.14
CA GLY A 63 -33.93 -5.89 -20.79
C GLY A 63 -33.27 -4.52 -20.57
N VAL A 64 -32.07 -4.30 -21.10
CA VAL A 64 -31.41 -2.98 -21.05
C VAL A 64 -32.19 -1.93 -21.83
N PHE A 65 -32.69 -2.29 -23.03
CA PHE A 65 -33.51 -1.40 -23.83
C PHE A 65 -34.83 -1.06 -23.13
N ALA A 66 -35.51 -2.06 -22.55
CA ALA A 66 -36.73 -1.85 -21.78
C ALA A 66 -36.52 -0.90 -20.60
N ARG A 67 -35.37 -1.02 -19.90
CA ARG A 67 -34.98 -0.08 -18.83
C ARG A 67 -34.80 1.34 -19.34
N GLN A 68 -34.11 1.52 -20.47
CA GLN A 68 -33.92 2.86 -21.06
C GLN A 68 -35.23 3.52 -21.49
N VAL A 69 -36.21 2.74 -21.92
CA VAL A 69 -37.57 3.23 -22.23
C VAL A 69 -38.31 3.64 -20.95
N LEU A 70 -38.22 2.85 -19.88
CA LEU A 70 -38.81 3.19 -18.58
C LEU A 70 -38.18 4.46 -17.96
N ASP A 71 -36.88 4.63 -18.12
CA ASP A 71 -36.12 5.79 -17.61
C ASP A 71 -36.33 7.06 -18.47
N GLY A 72 -37.06 6.95 -19.60
CA GLY A 72 -37.32 8.07 -20.52
C GLY A 72 -36.11 8.52 -21.34
N VAL A 73 -35.04 7.72 -21.38
CA VAL A 73 -33.83 7.99 -22.18
C VAL A 73 -34.08 7.77 -23.67
N VAL A 74 -34.95 6.80 -24.00
CA VAL A 74 -35.31 6.46 -25.37
C VAL A 74 -36.83 6.56 -25.53
N GLU A 75 -37.29 7.34 -26.50
CA GLU A 75 -38.70 7.38 -26.86
C GLU A 75 -39.11 6.05 -27.52
N SER A 76 -40.10 5.37 -26.94
CA SER A 76 -40.70 4.21 -27.58
C SER A 76 -41.39 4.63 -28.88
N LYS A 77 -40.81 4.28 -30.03
CA LYS A 77 -41.41 4.50 -31.35
C LYS A 77 -42.54 3.51 -31.67
N ALA A 78 -42.76 2.51 -30.83
CA ALA A 78 -43.81 1.52 -30.99
C ALA A 78 -44.90 1.74 -29.93
N GLY A 79 -46.12 2.00 -30.38
CA GLY A 79 -47.29 1.99 -29.50
C GLY A 79 -47.51 0.60 -28.90
N GLY A 80 -47.70 0.53 -27.59
CA GLY A 80 -48.45 -0.57 -26.97
C GLY A 80 -47.79 -1.37 -25.85
N ALA A 81 -46.50 -1.21 -25.55
CA ALA A 81 -45.91 -1.92 -24.40
C ALA A 81 -46.36 -1.24 -23.09
N THR A 82 -47.07 -1.99 -22.25
CA THR A 82 -47.44 -1.55 -20.90
C THR A 82 -46.20 -1.44 -20.02
N ARG A 83 -46.28 -0.60 -18.98
CA ARG A 83 -45.20 -0.48 -17.99
C ARG A 83 -44.86 -1.84 -17.35
N GLU A 84 -45.87 -2.66 -17.09
CA GLU A 84 -45.71 -4.00 -16.51
C GLU A 84 -44.91 -4.94 -17.43
N GLU A 85 -45.18 -4.90 -18.74
CA GLU A 85 -44.42 -5.70 -19.73
C GLU A 85 -42.95 -5.26 -19.81
N LEU A 86 -42.68 -3.95 -19.75
CA LEU A 86 -41.31 -3.43 -19.73
C LEU A 86 -40.59 -3.85 -18.45
N GLU A 87 -41.24 -3.76 -17.29
CA GLU A 87 -40.67 -4.22 -16.02
C GLU A 87 -40.38 -5.73 -16.04
N ALA A 88 -41.26 -6.54 -16.65
CA ALA A 88 -41.04 -7.97 -16.83
C ALA A 88 -39.83 -8.27 -17.73
N LEU A 89 -39.67 -7.53 -18.84
CA LEU A 89 -38.51 -7.65 -19.73
C LEU A 89 -37.20 -7.27 -19.04
N VAL A 90 -37.22 -6.24 -18.19
CA VAL A 90 -36.07 -5.86 -17.37
C VAL A 90 -35.68 -7.00 -16.43
N ALA A 91 -36.64 -7.58 -15.72
CA ALA A 91 -36.39 -8.69 -14.80
C ALA A 91 -35.89 -9.95 -15.51
N GLU A 92 -36.39 -10.23 -16.71
CA GLU A 92 -35.88 -11.32 -17.55
C GLU A 92 -34.43 -11.05 -18.01
N GLY A 93 -34.13 -9.83 -18.46
CA GLY A 93 -32.77 -9.45 -18.85
C GLY A 93 -31.76 -9.55 -17.70
N GLU A 94 -32.16 -9.18 -16.48
CA GLU A 94 -31.31 -9.36 -15.29
C GLU A 94 -31.06 -10.83 -14.96
N ARG A 95 -32.10 -11.67 -15.03
CA ARG A 95 -31.95 -13.13 -14.86
C ARG A 95 -31.07 -13.75 -15.93
N ALA A 96 -31.23 -13.33 -17.18
CA ALA A 96 -30.40 -13.78 -18.30
C ALA A 96 -28.93 -13.38 -18.08
N LYS A 97 -28.66 -12.15 -17.62
CA LYS A 97 -27.31 -11.69 -17.28
C LYS A 97 -26.67 -12.54 -16.18
N ASP A 98 -27.40 -12.81 -15.09
CA ASP A 98 -26.90 -13.63 -13.98
C ASP A 98 -26.57 -15.06 -14.42
N ILE A 99 -27.46 -15.70 -15.19
CA ILE A 99 -27.20 -17.03 -15.77
C ILE A 99 -25.96 -17.00 -16.67
N PHE A 100 -25.85 -15.98 -17.54
CA PHE A 100 -24.73 -15.86 -18.46
C PHE A 100 -23.38 -15.71 -17.71
N ILE A 101 -23.35 -14.90 -16.64
CA ILE A 101 -22.16 -14.76 -15.78
C ILE A 101 -21.84 -16.10 -15.10
N ARG A 102 -22.81 -16.70 -14.41
CA ARG A 102 -22.59 -17.94 -13.61
C ARG A 102 -22.08 -19.10 -14.45
N SER A 103 -22.63 -19.28 -15.66
CA SER A 103 -22.17 -20.32 -16.59
C SER A 103 -20.73 -20.14 -17.05
N ASN A 104 -20.14 -18.94 -16.90
CA ASN A 104 -18.78 -18.62 -17.35
C ASN A 104 -17.78 -18.41 -16.21
N LEU A 105 -18.16 -18.55 -14.93
CA LEU A 105 -17.24 -18.40 -13.79
C LEU A 105 -16.04 -19.37 -13.85
N ARG A 106 -16.25 -20.56 -14.43
CA ARG A 106 -15.20 -21.57 -14.64
C ARG A 106 -14.08 -21.07 -15.57
N LEU A 107 -14.40 -20.22 -16.54
CA LEU A 107 -13.41 -19.58 -17.41
C LEU A 107 -12.50 -18.65 -16.63
N VAL A 108 -13.07 -17.88 -15.68
CA VAL A 108 -12.30 -16.96 -14.83
C VAL A 108 -11.26 -17.72 -14.01
N VAL A 109 -11.67 -18.81 -13.37
CA VAL A 109 -10.75 -19.69 -12.62
C VAL A 109 -9.62 -20.21 -13.52
N ALA A 110 -9.93 -20.65 -14.74
CA ALA A 110 -8.94 -21.16 -15.68
C ALA A 110 -7.91 -20.08 -16.11
N VAL A 111 -8.32 -18.82 -16.20
CA VAL A 111 -7.42 -17.68 -16.48
C VAL A 111 -6.61 -17.31 -15.24
N ALA A 112 -7.24 -17.20 -14.07
CA ALA A 112 -6.61 -16.83 -12.80
C ALA A 112 -5.50 -17.80 -12.37
N ARG A 113 -5.69 -19.11 -12.60
CA ARG A 113 -4.68 -20.15 -12.28
C ARG A 113 -3.33 -19.96 -12.99
N ARG A 114 -3.24 -19.10 -14.02
CA ARG A 114 -1.98 -18.78 -14.69
C ARG A 114 -1.10 -17.78 -13.91
N TYR A 115 -1.59 -17.24 -12.79
CA TYR A 115 -0.91 -16.21 -11.99
C TYR A 115 -0.62 -16.64 -10.54
N PRO A 116 0.02 -17.80 -10.28
CA PRO A 116 0.18 -18.36 -8.93
C PRO A 116 1.14 -17.57 -8.01
N ARG A 117 1.98 -16.69 -8.57
CA ARG A 117 3.00 -15.92 -7.83
C ARG A 117 2.86 -14.41 -8.04
N ALA A 118 1.63 -13.94 -8.18
CA ALA A 118 1.34 -12.54 -8.48
C ALA A 118 1.28 -11.63 -7.24
N GLY A 119 1.53 -12.16 -6.04
CA GLY A 119 1.46 -11.40 -4.77
C GLY A 119 0.05 -11.25 -4.21
N LEU A 120 -0.98 -11.78 -4.89
CA LEU A 120 -2.37 -11.80 -4.43
C LEU A 120 -2.88 -13.24 -4.26
N PRO A 121 -3.73 -13.51 -3.25
CA PRO A 121 -4.47 -14.77 -3.11
C PRO A 121 -5.25 -15.14 -4.37
N LEU A 122 -5.43 -16.45 -4.62
CA LEU A 122 -6.16 -16.92 -5.81
C LEU A 122 -7.62 -16.44 -5.83
N LEU A 123 -8.28 -16.39 -4.67
CA LEU A 123 -9.65 -15.90 -4.57
C LEU A 123 -9.76 -14.44 -5.01
N ASP A 124 -8.82 -13.58 -4.60
CA ASP A 124 -8.81 -12.17 -4.99
C ASP A 124 -8.64 -12.03 -6.52
N LEU A 125 -7.74 -12.81 -7.12
CA LEU A 125 -7.58 -12.86 -8.58
C LEU A 125 -8.86 -13.34 -9.29
N ILE A 126 -9.56 -14.30 -8.71
CA ILE A 126 -10.85 -14.78 -9.24
C ILE A 126 -11.90 -13.67 -9.16
N GLN A 127 -11.99 -12.96 -8.04
CA GLN A 127 -12.99 -11.90 -7.85
C GLN A 127 -12.76 -10.72 -8.83
N GLU A 128 -11.52 -10.33 -9.02
CA GLU A 128 -11.15 -9.28 -9.98
C GLU A 128 -11.38 -9.75 -11.42
N GLY A 129 -11.09 -11.02 -11.71
CA GLY A 129 -11.45 -11.66 -12.97
C GLY A 129 -12.96 -11.72 -13.22
N ASN A 130 -13.77 -11.96 -12.18
CA ASN A 130 -15.23 -11.95 -12.24
C ASN A 130 -15.74 -10.54 -12.58
N ALA A 131 -15.15 -9.49 -12.02
CA ALA A 131 -15.47 -8.10 -12.41
C ALA A 131 -15.15 -7.83 -13.89
N GLY A 132 -14.06 -8.41 -14.41
CA GLY A 132 -13.74 -8.40 -15.85
C GLY A 132 -14.77 -9.15 -16.70
N LEU A 133 -15.21 -10.34 -16.24
CA LEU A 133 -16.23 -11.15 -16.89
C LEU A 133 -17.57 -10.40 -16.99
N VAL A 134 -18.00 -9.72 -15.92
CA VAL A 134 -19.24 -8.91 -15.94
C VAL A 134 -19.19 -7.87 -17.05
N ARG A 135 -18.08 -7.13 -17.18
CA ARG A 135 -17.90 -6.15 -18.28
C ARG A 135 -17.88 -6.81 -19.65
N ALA A 136 -17.35 -8.05 -19.74
CA ALA A 136 -17.37 -8.79 -20.99
C ALA A 136 -18.81 -9.13 -21.41
N VAL A 137 -19.66 -9.57 -20.48
CA VAL A 137 -21.08 -9.84 -20.74
C VAL A 137 -21.81 -8.56 -21.17
N GLU A 138 -21.55 -7.44 -20.51
CA GLU A 138 -22.18 -6.14 -20.83
C GLU A 138 -21.80 -5.59 -22.20
N LYS A 139 -20.61 -5.95 -22.72
CA LYS A 139 -20.07 -5.43 -23.99
C LYS A 139 -19.98 -6.50 -25.07
N PHE A 140 -20.52 -7.69 -24.84
CA PHE A 140 -20.47 -8.76 -25.82
C PHE A 140 -21.42 -8.47 -26.96
N ASP A 141 -20.97 -8.75 -28.18
CA ASP A 141 -21.73 -8.53 -29.40
C ASP A 141 -21.89 -9.88 -30.09
N TYR A 142 -23.11 -10.43 -30.00
CA TYR A 142 -23.44 -11.73 -30.54
C TYR A 142 -23.53 -11.74 -32.07
N ALA A 143 -23.74 -10.58 -32.71
CA ALA A 143 -23.87 -10.48 -34.16
C ALA A 143 -22.55 -10.75 -34.90
N LYS A 144 -21.42 -10.62 -34.21
CA LYS A 144 -20.08 -10.92 -34.75
C LYS A 144 -19.80 -12.42 -34.93
N GLY A 145 -20.62 -13.30 -34.38
CA GLY A 145 -20.51 -14.75 -34.59
C GLY A 145 -19.30 -15.44 -33.94
N PHE A 146 -18.57 -14.75 -33.05
CA PHE A 146 -17.50 -15.35 -32.28
C PHE A 146 -18.02 -15.93 -30.95
N LYS A 147 -17.37 -16.99 -30.47
CA LYS A 147 -17.66 -17.55 -29.14
C LYS A 147 -17.40 -16.53 -28.04
N PHE A 148 -18.28 -16.50 -27.03
CA PHE A 148 -18.14 -15.57 -25.91
C PHE A 148 -16.78 -15.69 -25.20
N SER A 149 -16.29 -16.91 -25.01
CA SER A 149 -15.01 -17.19 -24.33
C SER A 149 -13.81 -16.49 -24.98
N THR A 150 -13.80 -16.35 -26.31
CA THR A 150 -12.74 -15.65 -27.06
C THR A 150 -12.66 -14.18 -26.66
N TYR A 151 -13.81 -13.52 -26.53
CA TYR A 151 -13.91 -12.12 -26.14
C TYR A 151 -13.69 -11.92 -24.63
N ALA A 152 -14.33 -12.74 -23.80
CA ALA A 152 -14.27 -12.65 -22.35
C ALA A 152 -12.86 -12.83 -21.80
N THR A 153 -12.06 -13.70 -22.41
CA THR A 153 -10.67 -13.95 -21.99
C THR A 153 -9.83 -12.67 -21.94
N TRP A 154 -10.06 -11.71 -22.85
CA TRP A 154 -9.35 -10.42 -22.84
C TRP A 154 -9.72 -9.55 -21.64
N TRP A 155 -11.00 -9.40 -21.36
CA TRP A 155 -11.49 -8.61 -20.22
C TRP A 155 -11.10 -9.22 -18.88
N ILE A 156 -11.19 -10.54 -18.75
CA ILE A 156 -10.76 -11.27 -17.55
C ILE A 156 -9.27 -11.07 -17.32
N ARG A 157 -8.44 -11.27 -18.36
CA ARG A 157 -6.98 -11.07 -18.26
C ARG A 157 -6.65 -9.63 -17.87
N GLN A 158 -7.27 -8.65 -18.52
CA GLN A 158 -7.04 -7.24 -18.25
C GLN A 158 -7.38 -6.87 -16.81
N ALA A 159 -8.53 -7.33 -16.30
CA ALA A 159 -8.96 -7.06 -14.93
C ALA A 159 -7.97 -7.64 -13.91
N ILE A 160 -7.58 -8.91 -14.11
CA ILE A 160 -6.60 -9.59 -13.26
C ILE A 160 -5.24 -8.87 -13.28
N THR A 161 -4.69 -8.60 -14.47
CA THR A 161 -3.38 -7.95 -14.59
C THR A 161 -3.39 -6.53 -14.01
N ARG A 162 -4.50 -5.81 -14.14
CA ARG A 162 -4.66 -4.48 -13.54
C ARG A 162 -4.73 -4.55 -12.02
N SER A 163 -5.54 -5.46 -11.46
CA SER A 163 -5.60 -5.66 -10.00
C SER A 163 -4.22 -6.03 -9.43
N ILE A 164 -3.47 -6.90 -10.10
CA ILE A 164 -2.09 -7.23 -9.71
C ILE A 164 -1.24 -5.95 -9.66
N ALA A 165 -1.30 -5.09 -10.68
CA ALA A 165 -0.53 -3.85 -10.69
C ALA A 165 -0.93 -2.89 -9.56
N ASP A 166 -2.22 -2.81 -9.23
CA ASP A 166 -2.77 -1.86 -8.26
C ASP A 166 -2.66 -2.34 -6.80
N GLN A 167 -2.72 -3.66 -6.54
CA GLN A 167 -2.91 -4.23 -5.19
C GLN A 167 -1.79 -5.19 -4.74
N SER A 168 -0.95 -5.74 -5.62
CA SER A 168 0.01 -6.81 -5.24
C SER A 168 1.14 -6.37 -4.31
N ARG A 169 1.32 -5.05 -4.10
CA ARG A 169 2.44 -4.48 -3.37
C ARG A 169 1.96 -3.72 -2.13
N THR A 170 2.69 -3.90 -1.02
CA THR A 170 2.47 -3.15 0.23
C THR A 170 2.57 -1.64 0.02
N ILE A 171 3.56 -1.20 -0.77
CA ILE A 171 3.68 0.18 -1.21
C ILE A 171 3.26 0.21 -2.69
N ARG A 172 2.12 0.84 -2.96
CA ARG A 172 1.52 0.86 -4.29
C ARG A 172 2.39 1.63 -5.29
N LEU A 173 2.68 1.01 -6.43
CA LEU A 173 3.26 1.67 -7.59
C LEU A 173 2.17 2.00 -8.63
N PRO A 174 2.25 3.15 -9.33
CA PRO A 174 1.42 3.42 -10.49
C PRO A 174 1.56 2.37 -11.60
N VAL A 175 0.48 2.08 -12.33
CA VAL A 175 0.42 1.05 -13.39
C VAL A 175 1.53 1.21 -14.44
N HIS A 176 1.81 2.43 -14.90
CA HIS A 176 2.85 2.67 -15.90
C HIS A 176 4.26 2.28 -15.42
N LEU A 177 4.56 2.41 -14.12
CA LEU A 177 5.84 1.95 -13.56
C LEU A 177 5.89 0.42 -13.48
N VAL A 178 4.76 -0.24 -13.19
CA VAL A 178 4.66 -1.71 -13.19
C VAL A 178 4.84 -2.27 -14.60
N GLU A 179 4.27 -1.61 -15.61
CA GLU A 179 4.47 -1.94 -17.03
C GLU A 179 5.92 -1.74 -17.46
N GLU A 180 6.55 -0.63 -17.07
CA GLU A 180 7.96 -0.34 -17.28
C GLU A 180 8.86 -1.42 -16.65
N LEU A 181 8.61 -1.78 -15.39
CA LEU A 181 9.29 -2.87 -14.69
C LEU A 181 9.08 -4.23 -15.38
N GLY A 182 7.88 -4.49 -15.89
CA GLY A 182 7.58 -5.70 -16.65
C GLY A 182 8.40 -5.80 -17.94
N ARG A 183 8.58 -4.68 -18.65
CA ARG A 183 9.46 -4.58 -19.83
C ARG A 183 10.93 -4.79 -19.45
N ILE A 184 11.41 -4.14 -18.39
CA ILE A 184 12.77 -4.33 -17.86
C ILE A 184 13.02 -5.81 -17.54
N ARG A 185 12.14 -6.47 -16.79
CA ARG A 185 12.25 -7.91 -16.45
C ARG A 185 12.16 -8.83 -17.67
N ARG A 186 11.50 -8.40 -18.74
CA ARG A 186 11.46 -9.15 -20.00
C ARG A 186 12.82 -9.10 -20.69
N VAL A 187 13.35 -7.90 -20.89
CA VAL A 187 14.68 -7.68 -21.48
C VAL A 187 15.76 -8.39 -20.65
N GLN A 188 15.69 -8.31 -19.31
CA GLN A 188 16.63 -8.98 -18.43
C GLN A 188 16.65 -10.51 -18.62
N ARG A 189 15.47 -11.13 -18.82
CA ARG A 189 15.34 -12.56 -19.07
C ARG A 189 15.77 -12.97 -20.49
N GLU A 190 15.50 -12.13 -21.48
CA GLU A 190 15.92 -12.35 -22.88
C GLU A 190 17.46 -12.23 -22.97
N PHE A 191 18.04 -11.17 -22.40
CA PHE A 191 19.49 -10.96 -22.35
C PHE A 191 20.22 -12.08 -21.60
N ASN A 192 19.71 -12.49 -20.44
CA ASN A 192 20.30 -13.59 -19.67
C ASN A 192 20.30 -14.90 -20.45
N ARG A 193 19.26 -15.15 -21.25
CA ARG A 193 19.18 -16.34 -22.12
C ARG A 193 20.21 -16.30 -23.26
N GLU A 194 20.46 -15.14 -23.83
CA GLU A 194 21.37 -14.97 -24.97
C GLU A 194 22.84 -14.91 -24.56
N HIS A 195 23.14 -14.20 -23.47
CA HIS A 195 24.51 -13.88 -23.05
C HIS A 195 24.98 -14.67 -21.82
N GLY A 196 24.08 -15.37 -21.11
CA GLY A 196 24.42 -16.17 -19.92
C GLY A 196 24.80 -15.35 -18.68
N ARG A 197 24.57 -14.03 -18.69
CA ARG A 197 24.81 -13.12 -17.55
C ARG A 197 23.67 -12.13 -17.38
N GLU A 198 23.60 -11.47 -16.22
CA GLU A 198 22.67 -10.34 -16.05
C GLU A 198 23.15 -9.11 -16.84
N PRO A 199 22.24 -8.37 -17.48
CA PRO A 199 22.57 -7.12 -18.17
C PRO A 199 22.84 -5.98 -17.20
N GLU A 200 23.70 -5.06 -17.62
CA GLU A 200 23.89 -3.78 -16.94
C GLU A 200 22.74 -2.81 -17.26
N HIS A 201 22.52 -1.81 -16.40
CA HIS A 201 21.47 -0.80 -16.61
C HIS A 201 21.59 -0.09 -17.96
N ALA A 202 22.81 0.11 -18.46
CA ALA A 202 23.05 0.72 -19.77
C ALA A 202 22.58 -0.15 -20.95
N GLU A 203 22.72 -1.47 -20.84
CA GLU A 203 22.31 -2.42 -21.88
C GLU A 203 20.78 -2.52 -21.92
N ILE A 204 20.13 -2.55 -20.76
CA ILE A 204 18.66 -2.51 -20.66
C ILE A 204 18.12 -1.20 -21.23
N ALA A 205 18.77 -0.07 -20.90
CA ALA A 205 18.37 1.24 -21.36
C ALA A 205 18.47 1.38 -22.89
N ALA A 206 19.51 0.81 -23.50
CA ALA A 206 19.68 0.80 -24.95
C ALA A 206 18.58 -0.01 -25.67
N GLU A 207 18.15 -1.13 -25.10
CA GLU A 207 17.07 -1.96 -25.67
C GLU A 207 15.67 -1.34 -25.48
N LEU A 208 15.47 -0.57 -24.41
CA LEU A 208 14.18 0.03 -24.05
C LEU A 208 14.03 1.50 -24.49
N ASP A 209 14.98 2.05 -25.25
CA ASP A 209 15.04 3.47 -25.60
C ASP A 209 14.88 4.40 -24.38
N SER A 210 15.57 4.07 -23.28
CA SER A 210 15.51 4.77 -22.00
C SER A 210 16.89 5.23 -21.53
N THR A 211 16.95 5.87 -20.37
CA THR A 211 18.23 6.28 -19.74
C THR A 211 18.67 5.27 -18.67
N PRO A 212 19.97 5.00 -18.50
CA PRO A 212 20.45 4.07 -17.46
C PRO A 212 20.03 4.48 -16.04
N THR A 213 19.96 5.79 -15.79
CA THR A 213 19.47 6.36 -14.52
C THR A 213 18.02 5.98 -14.26
N ARG A 214 17.15 6.16 -15.26
CA ARG A 214 15.73 5.78 -15.17
C ARG A 214 15.53 4.29 -14.88
N VAL A 215 16.33 3.42 -15.52
CA VAL A 215 16.28 1.97 -15.25
C VAL A 215 16.65 1.68 -13.80
N GLY A 216 17.71 2.33 -13.29
CA GLY A 216 18.10 2.24 -11.88
C GLY A 216 16.99 2.70 -10.92
N ASP A 217 16.41 3.88 -11.17
CA ASP A 217 15.33 4.43 -10.35
C ASP A 217 14.13 3.48 -10.28
N VAL A 218 13.70 2.93 -11.43
CA VAL A 218 12.56 2.00 -11.50
C VAL A 218 12.85 0.71 -10.74
N LEU A 219 14.07 0.18 -10.83
CA LEU A 219 14.48 -1.01 -10.08
C LEU A 219 14.53 -0.73 -8.56
N ASP A 220 14.99 0.45 -8.16
CA ASP A 220 15.04 0.85 -6.76
C ASP A 220 13.64 1.03 -6.16
N TRP A 221 12.72 1.68 -6.88
CA TRP A 221 11.32 1.80 -6.45
C TRP A 221 10.58 0.45 -6.45
N ALA A 222 11.03 -0.50 -7.25
CA ALA A 222 10.45 -1.83 -7.34
C ALA A 222 10.90 -2.80 -6.23
N ARG A 223 11.78 -2.38 -5.32
CA ARG A 223 12.21 -3.20 -4.17
C ARG A 223 11.04 -3.47 -3.23
N ASP A 224 10.88 -4.74 -2.86
CA ASP A 224 9.84 -5.14 -1.91
C ASP A 224 10.31 -4.88 -0.47
N PRO A 225 9.43 -4.37 0.41
CA PRO A 225 9.79 -4.15 1.80
C PRO A 225 10.05 -5.48 2.53
N VAL A 226 10.94 -5.42 3.52
CA VAL A 226 11.28 -6.57 4.37
C VAL A 226 10.46 -6.52 5.66
N SER A 227 10.05 -7.68 6.17
CA SER A 227 9.32 -7.79 7.43
C SER A 227 10.23 -7.50 8.62
N LEU A 228 9.80 -6.61 9.53
CA LEU A 228 10.49 -6.37 10.81
C LEU A 228 10.45 -7.60 11.73
N ASN A 229 9.45 -8.47 11.57
CA ASN A 229 9.32 -9.71 12.34
C ASN A 229 10.18 -10.86 11.78
N MET A 230 11.00 -10.60 10.76
CA MET A 230 11.92 -11.59 10.23
C MET A 230 12.99 -11.90 11.29
N SER A 231 13.12 -13.16 11.69
CA SER A 231 14.21 -13.60 12.56
C SER A 231 15.54 -13.45 11.84
N VAL A 232 16.55 -12.93 12.55
CA VAL A 232 17.89 -12.66 12.01
C VAL A 232 18.92 -13.70 12.49
N ASP A 233 18.61 -14.42 13.56
CA ASP A 233 19.45 -15.48 14.13
C ASP A 233 18.94 -16.89 13.80
N ASP A 234 19.82 -17.89 13.95
CA ASP A 234 19.49 -19.31 13.71
C ASP A 234 18.54 -19.88 14.77
N GLU A 235 18.51 -19.27 15.97
CA GLU A 235 17.68 -19.69 17.11
C GLU A 235 16.25 -19.14 17.02
N GLY A 236 16.03 -18.08 16.23
CA GLY A 236 14.73 -17.47 15.98
C GLY A 236 14.27 -16.47 17.05
N GLU A 237 15.12 -16.15 18.02
CA GLU A 237 14.81 -15.29 19.17
C GLU A 237 14.93 -13.80 18.82
N THR A 238 15.86 -13.43 17.94
CA THR A 238 16.11 -12.03 17.58
C THR A 238 15.37 -11.64 16.31
N GLN A 239 14.49 -10.65 16.39
CA GLN A 239 13.79 -10.11 15.23
C GLN A 239 14.55 -8.93 14.61
N PHE A 240 14.39 -8.71 13.31
CA PHE A 240 15.03 -7.60 12.60
C PHE A 240 14.63 -6.24 13.18
N GLY A 241 13.37 -6.10 13.61
CA GLY A 241 12.85 -4.90 14.25
C GLY A 241 13.56 -4.53 15.55
N ASP A 242 14.02 -5.51 16.32
CA ASP A 242 14.70 -5.28 17.61
C ASP A 242 16.10 -4.69 17.43
N LEU A 243 16.67 -4.81 16.22
CA LEU A 243 17.98 -4.28 15.88
C LEU A 243 17.93 -2.85 15.34
N LEU A 244 16.73 -2.29 15.14
CA LEU A 244 16.57 -0.98 14.55
C LEU A 244 16.70 0.11 15.62
N GLU A 245 17.69 1.00 15.44
CA GLU A 245 17.90 2.15 16.31
C GLU A 245 16.77 3.19 16.15
N ASP A 246 16.22 3.65 17.26
CA ASP A 246 15.32 4.81 17.27
C ASP A 246 16.11 6.12 17.27
N THR A 247 16.37 6.64 16.08
CA THR A 247 17.05 7.93 15.87
C THR A 247 16.29 9.14 16.41
N SER A 248 15.02 8.99 16.79
CA SER A 248 14.20 10.07 17.36
C SER A 248 14.21 10.09 18.89
N ALA A 249 14.71 9.04 19.53
CA ALA A 249 14.81 8.96 20.98
C ALA A 249 15.79 10.01 21.51
N VAL A 250 15.32 10.83 22.44
CA VAL A 250 16.18 11.81 23.11
C VAL A 250 17.08 11.06 24.09
N SER A 251 18.39 11.24 23.95
CA SER A 251 19.34 10.65 24.90
C SER A 251 19.10 11.21 26.32
N PRO A 252 19.13 10.37 27.37
CA PRO A 252 19.07 10.84 28.75
C PRO A 252 20.13 11.90 29.06
N GLU A 253 21.33 11.75 28.49
CA GLU A 253 22.42 12.72 28.62
C GLU A 253 22.04 14.07 28.01
N GLN A 254 21.51 14.07 26.79
CA GLN A 254 21.05 15.29 26.12
C GLN A 254 19.91 15.96 26.89
N SER A 255 19.01 15.18 27.50
CA SER A 255 17.91 15.69 28.33
C SER A 255 18.45 16.38 29.59
N VAL A 256 19.39 15.73 30.30
CA VAL A 256 20.02 16.32 31.50
C VAL A 256 20.82 17.57 31.14
N MET A 257 21.60 17.53 30.05
CA MET A 257 22.33 18.70 29.58
C MET A 257 21.41 19.87 29.22
N THR A 258 20.26 19.59 28.60
CA THR A 258 19.26 20.63 28.29
C THR A 258 18.64 21.19 29.57
N LEU A 259 18.34 20.36 30.56
CA LEU A 259 17.83 20.80 31.86
C LEU A 259 18.85 21.67 32.60
N LEU A 260 20.11 21.22 32.73
CA LEU A 260 21.18 21.98 33.38
C LEU A 260 21.41 23.33 32.69
N ARG A 261 21.44 23.35 31.35
CA ARG A 261 21.52 24.61 30.59
C ARG A 261 20.32 25.52 30.83
N SER A 262 19.13 24.96 31.00
CA SER A 262 17.92 25.74 31.29
C SER A 262 17.98 26.36 32.69
N GLU A 263 18.45 25.60 33.68
CA GLU A 263 18.67 26.09 35.06
C GLU A 263 19.74 27.20 35.09
N GLU A 264 20.88 27.01 34.42
CA GLU A 264 21.93 28.03 34.31
C GLU A 264 21.44 29.30 33.61
N LEU A 265 20.63 29.18 32.55
CA LEU A 265 19.99 30.31 31.89
C LEU A 265 19.00 31.02 32.82
N GLU A 266 18.20 30.29 33.59
CA GLU A 266 17.29 30.87 34.59
C GLU A 266 18.03 31.64 35.68
N ASP A 267 19.15 31.10 36.17
CA ASP A 267 20.03 31.74 37.15
C ASP A 267 20.65 33.03 36.61
N LEU A 268 21.12 33.02 35.36
CA LEU A 268 21.66 34.22 34.70
C LEU A 268 20.59 35.30 34.53
N ILE A 269 19.38 34.91 34.10
CA ILE A 269 18.26 35.83 33.96
C ILE A 269 17.82 36.37 35.32
N GLY A 270 17.90 35.56 36.38
CA GLY A 270 17.58 35.95 37.77
C GLY A 270 18.53 36.99 38.35
N LYS A 271 19.75 37.15 37.82
CA LYS A 271 20.71 38.19 38.22
C LYS A 271 20.40 39.56 37.62
N LEU A 272 19.54 39.64 36.60
CA LEU A 272 19.06 40.91 36.06
C LEU A 272 18.06 41.57 37.02
N ASP A 273 17.80 42.87 36.83
CA ASP A 273 16.71 43.55 37.52
C ASP A 273 15.37 42.83 37.27
N ASN A 274 14.55 42.69 38.33
CA ASN A 274 13.28 41.95 38.29
C ASN A 274 12.36 42.33 37.11
N ARG A 275 12.34 43.60 36.72
CA ARG A 275 11.53 44.07 35.59
C ARG A 275 12.12 43.62 34.26
N THR A 276 13.44 43.64 34.13
CA THR A 276 14.17 43.22 32.93
C THR A 276 14.11 41.70 32.74
N ALA A 277 14.30 40.93 33.82
CA ALA A 277 14.14 39.49 33.82
C ALA A 277 12.75 39.06 33.34
N SER A 278 11.69 39.69 33.86
CA SER A 278 10.31 39.43 33.45
C SER A 278 10.06 39.74 31.97
N ILE A 279 10.61 40.84 31.45
CA ILE A 279 10.54 41.20 30.02
C ILE A 279 11.22 40.14 29.15
N ILE A 280 12.39 39.62 29.56
CA ILE A 280 13.14 38.60 28.80
C ILE A 280 12.44 37.25 28.84
N ARG A 281 11.99 36.77 30.01
CA ARG A 281 11.23 35.51 30.13
C ARG A 281 9.98 35.51 29.26
N MET A 282 9.27 36.64 29.25
CA MET A 282 8.06 36.82 28.46
C MET A 282 8.34 36.95 26.95
N ARG A 283 9.43 37.62 26.57
CA ARG A 283 9.80 37.82 25.17
C ARG A 283 10.13 36.49 24.50
N TYR A 284 10.90 35.64 25.17
CA TYR A 284 11.39 34.36 24.66
C TYR A 284 10.54 33.16 25.11
N GLY A 285 9.45 33.38 25.84
CA GLY A 285 8.55 32.31 26.27
C GLY A 285 9.20 31.26 27.17
N ILE A 286 10.12 31.67 28.04
CA ILE A 286 10.91 30.74 28.88
C ILE A 286 10.00 30.02 29.90
N GLU A 287 8.96 30.70 30.41
CA GLU A 287 8.04 30.13 31.40
C GLU A 287 6.85 29.38 30.78
N ASP A 288 6.32 29.85 29.64
CA ASP A 288 5.07 29.36 29.04
C ASP A 288 5.22 28.78 27.62
N GLY A 289 6.46 28.71 27.11
CA GLY A 289 6.79 28.22 25.77
C GLY A 289 6.31 29.13 24.63
N ARG A 290 5.82 30.34 24.93
CA ARG A 290 5.23 31.24 23.92
C ARG A 290 6.00 32.56 23.84
N GLU A 291 6.71 32.74 22.74
CA GLU A 291 7.34 34.02 22.41
C GLU A 291 6.28 35.12 22.22
N ARG A 292 6.51 36.29 22.82
CA ARG A 292 5.62 37.45 22.71
C ARG A 292 6.28 38.58 21.94
N THR A 293 5.52 39.31 21.13
CA THR A 293 6.04 40.46 20.39
C THR A 293 6.40 41.63 21.31
N LEU A 294 7.32 42.49 20.89
CA LEU A 294 7.70 43.71 21.65
C LEU A 294 6.49 44.58 22.03
N THR A 295 5.46 44.59 21.20
CA THR A 295 4.22 45.33 21.44
C THR A 295 3.38 44.69 22.54
N GLU A 296 3.28 43.36 22.57
CA GLU A 296 2.53 42.62 23.60
C GLU A 296 3.21 42.72 24.96
N VAL A 297 4.53 42.55 25.00
CA VAL A 297 5.33 42.74 26.23
C VAL A 297 5.22 44.20 26.71
N GLY A 298 5.26 45.16 25.78
CA GLY A 298 5.08 46.59 26.09
C GLY A 298 3.72 46.91 26.71
N LYS A 299 2.63 46.32 26.19
CA LYS A 299 1.29 46.47 26.77
C LYS A 299 1.21 45.97 28.21
N GLN A 300 1.83 44.84 28.51
CA GLN A 300 1.78 44.23 29.85
C GLN A 300 2.64 44.99 30.88
N HIS A 301 3.76 45.57 30.46
CA HIS A 301 4.67 46.33 31.34
C HIS A 301 4.45 47.85 31.33
N GLY A 302 3.42 48.34 30.62
CA GLY A 302 3.10 49.77 30.51
C GLY A 302 4.19 50.59 29.78
N LEU A 303 4.87 50.00 28.80
CA LEU A 303 6.00 50.59 28.08
C LEU A 303 5.74 50.64 26.58
N THR A 304 6.41 51.58 25.90
CA THR A 304 6.39 51.65 24.44
C THR A 304 7.20 50.51 23.83
N ARG A 305 6.85 50.11 22.60
CA ARG A 305 7.58 49.09 21.83
C ARG A 305 9.08 49.38 21.76
N GLU A 306 9.44 50.64 21.51
CA GLU A 306 10.83 51.08 21.40
C GLU A 306 11.56 50.98 22.75
N ARG A 307 10.87 51.23 23.87
CA ARG A 307 11.46 51.08 25.19
C ARG A 307 11.75 49.62 25.52
N ILE A 308 10.85 48.69 25.18
CA ILE A 308 11.10 47.24 25.34
C ILE A 308 12.31 46.81 24.49
N ARG A 309 12.41 47.27 23.24
CA ARG A 309 13.57 46.98 22.36
C ARG A 309 14.90 47.46 22.96
N GLN A 310 14.92 48.63 23.59
CA GLN A 310 16.11 49.16 24.26
C GLN A 310 16.50 48.31 25.48
N ILE A 311 15.51 47.91 26.29
CA ILE A 311 15.72 47.06 27.47
C ILE A 311 16.22 45.67 27.04
N GLU A 312 15.61 45.07 26.02
CA GLU A 312 16.04 43.79 25.43
C GLU A 312 17.50 43.86 24.97
N LYS A 313 17.87 44.89 24.20
CA LYS A 313 19.25 45.07 23.73
C LYS A 313 20.25 45.18 24.89
N HIS A 314 19.91 45.96 25.93
CA HIS A 314 20.79 46.13 27.08
C HIS A 314 20.92 44.82 27.88
N ALA A 315 19.79 44.15 28.13
CA ALA A 315 19.74 42.88 28.84
C ALA A 315 20.55 41.79 28.14
N LEU A 316 20.45 41.68 26.81
CA LEU A 316 21.23 40.70 26.03
C LEU A 316 22.74 40.98 26.09
N LEU A 317 23.16 42.24 26.07
CA LEU A 317 24.57 42.60 26.22
C LEU A 317 25.09 42.25 27.62
N GLU A 318 24.28 42.49 28.65
CA GLU A 318 24.60 42.18 30.03
C GLU A 318 24.66 40.66 30.27
N LEU A 319 23.67 39.91 29.79
CA LEU A 319 23.65 38.45 29.83
C LEU A 319 24.84 37.85 29.09
N LYS A 320 25.20 38.39 27.92
CA LYS A 320 26.38 37.94 27.16
C LYS A 320 27.68 38.13 27.94
N ARG A 321 27.83 39.26 28.66
CA ARG A 321 28.99 39.48 29.52
C ARG A 321 29.01 38.48 30.68
N MET A 322 27.87 38.29 31.35
CA MET A 322 27.75 37.35 32.46
C MET A 322 28.02 35.89 32.02
N ALA A 323 27.51 35.48 30.86
CA ALA A 323 27.71 34.16 30.28
C ALA A 323 29.20 33.88 29.98
N HIS A 324 29.92 34.88 29.45
CA HIS A 324 31.35 34.78 29.21
C HIS A 324 32.15 34.66 30.53
N ASP A 325 31.76 35.40 31.57
CA ASP A 325 32.41 35.38 32.88
C ASP A 325 32.14 34.08 33.67
N THR A 326 30.99 33.44 33.47
CA THR A 326 30.63 32.15 34.09
C THR A 326 31.07 30.93 33.28
N GLY A 327 31.68 31.13 32.10
CA GLY A 327 32.11 30.02 31.23
C GLY A 327 30.98 29.28 30.55
N PHE A 328 29.77 29.85 30.49
CA PHE A 328 28.60 29.27 29.82
C PHE A 328 28.88 29.03 28.32
N ASP A 329 29.67 29.90 27.70
CA ASP A 329 30.09 29.79 26.29
C ASP A 329 31.12 28.67 26.02
N ALA A 330 31.77 28.12 27.06
CA ALA A 330 32.78 27.07 26.90
C ALA A 330 32.19 25.65 26.73
N ALA A 331 30.87 25.52 26.89
CA ALA A 331 30.13 24.26 26.84
C ALA A 331 29.21 24.14 25.60
N ALA A 332 29.34 25.03 24.60
CA ALA A 332 28.60 25.00 23.33
C ALA A 332 29.42 24.35 22.21
#